data_AF-A0AA90SL63-F1
#
_entry.id   AF-A0AA90SL63-F1
#
_cell.length_a   1.000
_cell.length_b   1.000
_cell.length_c   1.000
_cell.angle_alpha   90.00
_cell.angle_beta   90.00
_cell.angle_gamma   90.00
#
_symmetry.space_group_name_H-M   'P 1'
#
loop_
_entity.id
_entity.type
_entity.pdbx_description
1 polymer ?
#
loop_
_entity_poly.entity_id
_entity_poly.type
_entity_poly.pdbx_seq_one_letter_code
_entity_poly.pdbx_strand_id
1 'polypeptide(L)'
;MNKKIYDLLELDGFEHNKDTQQYTEEILNRMRNDFIVEFRKNYNSDLLSSLSVSPLIIEIENYYNNDVCIFAAIFLSKYEKNNNSKINAYHLENVVIRICSCWEYLFILVNAYLNLDMVVGRDLLNKIMESSKYEVKFKESGGKIEPVFQEYSIEISEERKNKLKKRIKLFNLSSKSKSNSFHKKMKKTYSNNEKFKHIFDLYYSEPVKEFISIRNEFVHRRTLGAKFSYGPIGIGLTQGINSNPNGWFSFKGIELKIEENIVALSHAIKQLKEIIYNGYRPNLKINEGKVFWGYEIHCEKCEKEIVLADFIVDLYSDISEKPVCPNCLEKQLIITDKLEMSDYDYHNNFKKYLGFLSELKEM
;
A
#
# COMPACT_ATOMS: atom_id res chain seq x y z
N MET A 1 -11.73 22.71 -6.54
CA MET A 1 -11.78 21.87 -5.32
C MET A 1 -12.97 22.21 -4.43
N ASN A 2 -13.21 23.50 -4.12
CA ASN A 2 -14.40 23.93 -3.35
C ASN A 2 -15.74 23.51 -3.98
N LYS A 3 -15.85 23.53 -5.31
CA LYS A 3 -17.05 23.07 -6.03
C LYS A 3 -17.47 21.64 -5.68
N LYS A 4 -16.52 20.69 -5.53
CA LYS A 4 -16.82 19.28 -5.19
C LYS A 4 -17.34 19.12 -3.76
N ILE A 5 -16.89 19.98 -2.84
CA ILE A 5 -17.42 20.03 -1.47
C ILE A 5 -18.85 20.58 -1.49
N TYR A 6 -19.08 21.69 -2.21
CA TYR A 6 -20.42 22.28 -2.31
C TYR A 6 -21.42 21.35 -3.02
N ASP A 7 -21.03 20.70 -4.11
CA ASP A 7 -21.87 19.73 -4.81
C ASP A 7 -22.26 18.54 -3.89
N LEU A 8 -21.33 18.07 -3.03
CA LEU A 8 -21.61 17.01 -2.05
C LEU A 8 -22.49 17.49 -0.90
N LEU A 9 -22.29 18.73 -0.42
CA LEU A 9 -23.12 19.34 0.62
C LEU A 9 -24.56 19.57 0.13
N GLU A 10 -24.74 19.99 -1.13
CA GLU A 10 -26.05 20.18 -1.76
C GLU A 10 -26.81 18.85 -1.93
N LEU A 11 -26.13 17.77 -2.32
CA LEU A 11 -26.72 16.44 -2.46
C LEU A 11 -27.18 15.83 -1.12
N ASP A 12 -26.51 16.18 -0.01
CA ASP A 12 -26.77 15.64 1.32
C ASP A 12 -27.89 16.40 2.08
N GLY A 13 -28.63 17.27 1.38
CA GLY A 13 -29.76 18.00 1.95
C GLY A 13 -29.34 19.01 3.02
N PHE A 14 -28.16 19.62 2.90
CA PHE A 14 -27.84 20.80 3.69
C PHE A 14 -28.86 21.89 3.37
N GLU A 15 -29.86 22.06 4.24
CA GLU A 15 -30.52 23.35 4.35
C GLU A 15 -29.41 24.40 4.52
N HIS A 16 -29.47 25.46 3.71
CA HIS A 16 -28.48 26.52 3.52
C HIS A 16 -28.04 27.26 4.82
N ASN A 17 -27.44 26.55 5.78
CA ASN A 17 -26.87 27.13 6.98
C ASN A 17 -25.38 27.37 6.73
N LYS A 18 -25.05 28.61 6.36
CA LYS A 18 -23.69 29.09 6.11
C LYS A 18 -22.74 28.75 7.26
N ASP A 19 -23.22 28.76 8.50
CA ASP A 19 -22.40 28.47 9.68
C ASP A 19 -21.93 27.01 9.70
N THR A 20 -22.71 26.06 9.16
CA THR A 20 -22.29 24.65 9.10
C THR A 20 -21.32 24.41 7.94
N GLN A 21 -21.47 25.15 6.85
CA GLN A 21 -20.53 25.11 5.73
C GLN A 21 -19.17 25.64 6.15
N GLN A 22 -19.14 26.83 6.77
CA GLN A 22 -17.91 27.44 7.27
C GLN A 22 -17.21 26.52 8.28
N TYR A 23 -17.94 25.96 9.24
CA TYR A 23 -17.37 25.03 10.21
C TYR A 23 -16.82 23.74 9.57
N THR A 24 -17.50 23.22 8.54
CA THR A 24 -17.00 22.06 7.77
C THR A 24 -15.69 22.39 7.06
N GLU A 25 -15.58 23.58 6.47
CA GLU A 25 -14.35 24.04 5.82
C GLU A 25 -13.20 24.19 6.82
N GLU A 26 -13.47 24.71 8.02
CA GLU A 26 -12.49 24.83 9.10
C GLU A 26 -11.94 23.46 9.53
N ILE A 27 -12.82 22.49 9.80
CA ILE A 27 -12.40 21.11 10.14
C ILE A 27 -11.61 20.48 9.00
N LEU A 28 -12.09 20.63 7.76
CA LEU A 28 -11.46 20.05 6.59
C LEU A 28 -10.04 20.59 6.37
N ASN A 29 -9.85 21.91 6.52
CA ASN A 29 -8.53 22.53 6.40
C ASN A 29 -7.56 22.08 7.50
N ARG A 30 -8.07 21.74 8.69
CA ARG A 30 -7.26 21.14 9.76
C ARG A 30 -6.83 19.70 9.47
N MET A 31 -7.68 18.93 8.78
CA MET A 31 -7.46 17.49 8.53
C MET A 31 -6.63 17.21 7.28
N ARG A 32 -6.75 18.05 6.25
CA ARG A 32 -6.03 17.87 4.98
C ARG A 32 -4.52 17.95 5.17
N ASN A 33 -3.81 17.23 4.32
CA ASN A 33 -2.35 17.20 4.33
C ASN A 33 -1.81 17.25 2.89
N ASP A 34 -0.71 17.98 2.68
CA ASP A 34 -0.03 18.09 1.40
C ASP A 34 1.03 17.00 1.17
N PHE A 35 1.29 16.19 2.20
CA PHE A 35 2.24 15.07 2.19
C PHE A 35 3.62 15.46 1.64
N ILE A 36 4.12 16.64 1.97
CA ILE A 36 5.46 17.06 1.57
C ILE A 36 6.50 16.15 2.25
N VAL A 37 7.43 15.64 1.45
CA VAL A 37 8.54 14.77 1.88
C VAL A 37 9.88 15.36 1.48
N GLU A 38 10.87 15.22 2.34
CA GLU A 38 12.25 15.58 2.03
C GLU A 38 12.91 14.43 1.26
N PHE A 39 13.32 14.73 0.02
CA PHE A 39 14.04 13.79 -0.82
C PHE A 39 15.51 13.75 -0.39
N ARG A 40 16.01 12.56 -0.07
CA ARG A 40 17.45 12.34 0.06
C ARG A 40 18.01 12.00 -1.32
N LYS A 41 18.87 12.87 -1.85
CA LYS A 41 19.48 12.75 -3.19
C LYS A 41 20.27 11.44 -3.41
N ASN A 42 20.69 10.76 -2.35
CA ASN A 42 21.76 9.74 -2.41
C ASN A 42 21.26 8.28 -2.50
N TYR A 43 19.98 8.05 -2.72
CA TYR A 43 19.51 6.68 -2.98
C TYR A 43 19.23 6.53 -4.47
N ASN A 44 20.01 5.64 -5.11
CA ASN A 44 19.71 5.04 -6.40
C ASN A 44 18.38 4.29 -6.29
N SER A 45 17.28 5.04 -6.19
CA SER A 45 15.95 4.48 -6.26
C SER A 45 15.87 3.80 -7.62
N ASP A 46 15.47 2.53 -7.63
CA ASP A 46 15.09 1.90 -8.87
C ASP A 46 13.95 2.74 -9.46
N LEU A 47 14.30 3.62 -10.42
CA LEU A 47 13.39 4.61 -10.99
C LEU A 47 12.14 3.92 -11.54
N LEU A 48 12.30 2.71 -12.10
CA LEU A 48 11.19 1.89 -12.59
C LEU A 48 10.26 1.43 -11.46
N SER A 49 10.82 0.91 -10.35
CA SER A 49 10.03 0.57 -9.17
C SER A 49 9.30 1.80 -8.62
N SER A 50 9.96 2.95 -8.55
CA SER A 50 9.37 4.20 -8.04
C SER A 50 8.28 4.73 -8.98
N LEU A 51 8.50 4.72 -10.30
CA LEU A 51 7.54 5.12 -11.31
C LEU A 51 6.31 4.22 -11.34
N SER A 52 6.47 2.91 -11.12
CA SER A 52 5.33 1.98 -11.14
C SER A 52 4.39 2.15 -9.94
N VAL A 53 4.88 2.69 -8.82
CA VAL A 53 4.07 2.91 -7.60
C VAL A 53 3.69 4.38 -7.37
N SER A 54 4.32 5.33 -8.08
CA SER A 54 4.06 6.78 -7.93
C SER A 54 2.61 7.19 -8.25
N PRO A 55 1.96 6.65 -9.31
CA PRO A 55 0.54 6.94 -9.53
C PRO A 55 -0.34 6.50 -8.36
N LEU A 56 -0.01 5.34 -7.77
CA LEU A 56 -0.79 4.75 -6.68
C LEU A 56 -0.66 5.57 -5.37
N ILE A 57 0.52 6.14 -5.08
CA ILE A 57 0.64 7.01 -3.89
C ILE A 57 -0.17 8.29 -4.08
N ILE A 58 -0.15 8.89 -5.28
CA ILE A 58 -0.97 10.08 -5.61
C ILE A 58 -2.47 9.76 -5.47
N GLU A 59 -2.92 8.59 -5.93
CA GLU A 59 -4.30 8.14 -5.76
C GLU A 59 -4.68 8.01 -4.27
N ILE A 60 -3.80 7.46 -3.43
CA ILE A 60 -4.04 7.35 -1.99
C ILE A 60 -4.10 8.72 -1.33
N GLU A 61 -3.20 9.65 -1.67
CA GLU A 61 -3.23 11.03 -1.18
C GLU A 61 -4.53 11.74 -1.56
N ASN A 62 -4.97 11.57 -2.81
CA ASN A 62 -6.22 12.11 -3.31
C ASN A 62 -7.42 11.49 -2.59
N TYR A 63 -7.44 10.17 -2.38
CA TYR A 63 -8.51 9.49 -1.64
C TYR A 63 -8.55 9.95 -0.17
N TYR A 64 -7.39 10.13 0.46
CA TYR A 64 -7.32 10.68 1.81
C TYR A 64 -7.91 12.10 1.87
N ASN A 65 -7.46 13.01 1.01
CA ASN A 65 -7.87 14.42 1.06
C ASN A 65 -9.28 14.68 0.53
N ASN A 66 -9.75 13.90 -0.44
CA ASN A 66 -11.01 14.14 -1.15
C ASN A 66 -12.14 13.19 -0.76
N ASP A 67 -11.85 12.06 -0.11
CA ASP A 67 -12.87 11.14 0.36
C ASP A 67 -12.83 11.03 1.89
N VAL A 68 -11.69 10.68 2.48
CA VAL A 68 -11.62 10.50 3.95
C VAL A 68 -11.86 11.82 4.68
N CYS A 69 -11.08 12.86 4.39
CA CYS A 69 -11.15 14.13 5.12
C CYS A 69 -12.48 14.86 4.88
N ILE A 70 -13.00 14.84 3.65
CA ILE A 70 -14.28 15.52 3.33
C ILE A 70 -15.43 14.87 4.10
N PHE A 71 -15.56 13.54 4.04
CA PHE A 71 -16.67 12.86 4.72
C PHE A 71 -16.54 12.92 6.24
N ALA A 72 -15.31 12.89 6.77
CA ALA A 72 -15.06 13.09 8.19
C ALA A 72 -15.49 14.49 8.65
N ALA A 73 -15.08 15.53 7.92
CA ALA A 73 -15.48 16.91 8.22
C ALA A 73 -17.01 17.07 8.18
N ILE A 74 -17.68 16.58 7.13
CA ILE A 74 -19.14 16.61 7.03
C ILE A 74 -19.80 15.92 8.22
N PHE A 75 -19.33 14.74 8.59
CA PHE A 75 -19.86 14.01 9.74
C PHE A 75 -19.70 14.82 11.03
N LEU A 76 -18.51 15.32 11.33
CA LEU A 76 -18.23 16.07 12.56
C LEU A 76 -19.09 17.33 12.67
N SER A 77 -19.23 18.08 11.58
CA SER A 77 -20.10 19.26 11.52
C SER A 77 -21.57 18.93 11.77
N LYS A 78 -22.06 17.81 11.21
CA LYS A 78 -23.44 17.36 11.41
C LYS A 78 -23.65 16.82 12.81
N TYR A 79 -22.70 16.06 13.33
CA TYR A 79 -22.80 15.43 14.64
C TYR A 79 -22.96 16.46 15.76
N GLU A 80 -22.25 17.59 15.67
CA GLU A 80 -22.34 18.67 16.66
C GLU A 80 -23.69 19.40 16.62
N LYS A 81 -24.31 19.52 15.45
CA LYS A 81 -25.54 20.30 15.24
C LYS A 81 -26.82 19.47 15.16
N ASN A 82 -26.73 18.15 14.96
CA ASN A 82 -27.87 17.28 14.68
C ASN A 82 -27.95 16.13 15.69
N ASN A 83 -29.05 16.10 16.45
CA ASN A 83 -29.34 15.03 17.42
C ASN A 83 -29.99 13.78 16.79
N ASN A 84 -30.19 13.75 15.46
CA ASN A 84 -30.78 12.59 14.79
C ASN A 84 -29.76 11.45 14.63
N SER A 85 -29.89 10.45 15.50
CA SER A 85 -29.01 9.28 15.53
C SER A 85 -28.98 8.47 14.23
N LYS A 86 -30.04 8.47 13.42
CA LYS A 86 -30.05 7.74 12.13
C LYS A 86 -29.19 8.44 11.08
N ILE A 87 -29.23 9.78 11.06
CA ILE A 87 -28.40 10.60 10.16
C ILE A 87 -26.94 10.45 10.58
N ASN A 88 -26.66 10.54 11.88
CA ASN A 88 -25.31 10.36 12.41
C ASN A 88 -24.77 8.95 12.13
N ALA A 89 -25.60 7.91 12.24
CA ALA A 89 -25.23 6.55 11.85
C ALA A 89 -24.82 6.46 10.38
N TYR A 90 -25.65 6.98 9.46
CA TYR A 90 -25.39 6.93 8.03
C TYR A 90 -24.08 7.61 7.64
N HIS A 91 -23.82 8.81 8.17
CA HIS A 91 -22.58 9.53 7.86
C HIS A 91 -21.36 8.87 8.52
N LEU A 92 -21.51 8.35 9.74
CA LEU A 92 -20.42 7.65 10.41
C LEU A 92 -20.04 6.35 9.68
N GLU A 93 -21.00 5.55 9.23
CA GLU A 93 -20.74 4.35 8.43
C GLU A 93 -19.91 4.70 7.18
N ASN A 94 -20.27 5.78 6.49
CA ASN A 94 -19.54 6.28 5.33
C ASN A 94 -18.09 6.69 5.64
N VAL A 95 -17.86 7.34 6.78
CA VAL A 95 -16.52 7.72 7.24
C VAL A 95 -15.70 6.48 7.60
N VAL A 96 -16.28 5.56 8.36
CA VAL A 96 -15.62 4.32 8.79
C VAL A 96 -15.22 3.46 7.59
N ILE A 97 -16.09 3.31 6.58
CA ILE A 97 -15.75 2.60 5.33
C ILE A 97 -14.51 3.23 4.69
N ARG A 98 -14.52 4.56 4.49
CA ARG A 98 -13.43 5.26 3.79
C ARG A 98 -12.11 5.18 4.54
N ILE A 99 -12.12 5.36 5.86
CA ILE A 99 -10.92 5.19 6.70
C ILE A 99 -10.36 3.78 6.58
N CYS A 100 -11.21 2.76 6.70
CA CYS A 100 -10.76 1.36 6.59
C CYS A 100 -10.26 1.01 5.19
N SER A 101 -10.92 1.51 4.13
CA SER A 101 -10.49 1.33 2.75
C SER A 101 -9.17 2.03 2.46
N CYS A 102 -8.93 3.23 3.02
CA CYS A 102 -7.65 3.92 2.89
C CYS A 102 -6.50 3.08 3.48
N TRP A 103 -6.69 2.46 4.64
CA TRP A 103 -5.73 1.50 5.21
C TRP A 103 -5.49 0.29 4.29
N GLU A 104 -6.55 -0.28 3.72
CA GLU A 104 -6.42 -1.41 2.78
C GLU A 104 -5.63 -1.02 1.54
N TYR A 105 -5.91 0.14 0.93
CA TYR A 105 -5.17 0.66 -0.22
C TYR A 105 -3.71 0.92 0.11
N LEU A 106 -3.41 1.47 1.29
CA LEU A 106 -2.03 1.67 1.76
C LEU A 106 -1.25 0.34 1.79
N PHE A 107 -1.83 -0.73 2.34
CA PHE A 107 -1.15 -2.02 2.39
C PHE A 107 -1.14 -2.78 1.05
N ILE A 108 -2.09 -2.50 0.14
CA ILE A 108 -2.03 -2.96 -1.25
C ILE A 108 -0.82 -2.31 -1.96
N LEU A 109 -0.58 -1.02 -1.72
CA LEU A 109 0.60 -0.33 -2.24
C LEU A 109 1.89 -0.91 -1.67
N VAL A 110 1.95 -1.22 -0.36
CA VAL A 110 3.11 -1.91 0.23
C VAL A 110 3.31 -3.30 -0.39
N ASN A 111 2.24 -4.05 -0.64
CA ASN A 111 2.29 -5.36 -1.31
C ASN A 111 2.92 -5.26 -2.70
N ALA A 112 2.55 -4.23 -3.48
CA ALA A 112 3.12 -3.96 -4.80
C ALA A 112 4.58 -3.51 -4.70
N TYR A 113 4.88 -2.51 -3.86
CA TYR A 113 6.24 -1.96 -3.72
C TYR A 113 7.26 -3.01 -3.29
N LEU A 114 6.87 -3.93 -2.39
CA LEU A 114 7.72 -5.00 -1.89
C LEU A 114 7.62 -6.29 -2.70
N ASN A 115 6.89 -6.31 -3.84
CA ASN A 115 6.70 -7.50 -4.68
C ASN A 115 6.35 -8.76 -3.88
N LEU A 116 5.39 -8.65 -2.95
CA LEU A 116 5.02 -9.77 -2.07
C LEU A 116 4.10 -10.80 -2.77
N ASP A 117 3.68 -10.52 -4.00
CA ASP A 117 2.87 -11.36 -4.90
C ASP A 117 1.58 -11.88 -4.26
N MET A 118 1.00 -11.12 -3.33
CA MET A 118 -0.28 -11.47 -2.74
C MET A 118 -1.42 -10.95 -3.61
N VAL A 119 -2.39 -11.82 -3.91
CA VAL A 119 -3.54 -11.47 -4.74
C VAL A 119 -4.57 -10.72 -3.91
N VAL A 120 -4.95 -9.53 -4.37
CA VAL A 120 -5.97 -8.69 -3.76
C VAL A 120 -7.34 -9.15 -4.26
N GLY A 121 -8.21 -9.63 -3.37
CA GLY A 121 -9.56 -10.06 -3.74
C GLY A 121 -9.69 -11.55 -4.09
N ARG A 122 -10.77 -12.17 -3.61
CA ARG A 122 -11.07 -13.59 -3.88
C ARG A 122 -11.55 -13.82 -5.31
N ASP A 123 -12.21 -12.83 -5.89
CA ASP A 123 -12.68 -12.83 -7.27
C ASP A 123 -11.51 -12.90 -8.26
N LEU A 124 -10.46 -12.09 -8.06
CA LEU A 124 -9.23 -12.14 -8.86
C LEU A 124 -8.52 -13.47 -8.67
N LEU A 125 -8.42 -13.96 -7.42
CA LEU A 125 -7.86 -15.29 -7.16
C LEU A 125 -8.63 -16.36 -7.96
N ASN A 126 -9.96 -16.37 -7.89
CA ASN A 126 -10.78 -17.34 -8.62
C ASN A 126 -10.59 -17.25 -10.14
N LYS A 127 -10.47 -16.04 -10.70
CA LYS A 127 -10.16 -15.85 -12.14
C LYS A 127 -8.79 -16.44 -12.50
N ILE A 128 -7.76 -16.22 -11.70
CA ILE A 128 -6.41 -16.79 -11.92
C ILE A 128 -6.44 -18.32 -11.80
N MET A 129 -7.20 -18.84 -10.83
CA MET A 129 -7.38 -20.27 -10.66
C MET A 129 -8.11 -20.89 -11.86
N GLU A 130 -9.11 -20.20 -12.42
CA GLU A 130 -9.84 -20.66 -13.60
C GLU A 130 -8.97 -20.62 -14.86
N SER A 131 -8.20 -19.55 -15.06
CA SER A 131 -7.30 -19.42 -16.21
C SER A 131 -6.22 -20.51 -16.26
N SER A 132 -5.90 -21.14 -15.12
CA SER A 132 -4.91 -22.22 -15.04
C SER A 132 -5.28 -23.49 -15.79
N LYS A 133 -6.55 -23.63 -16.21
CA LYS A 133 -7.05 -24.74 -17.04
C LYS A 133 -6.69 -24.59 -18.52
N TYR A 134 -6.27 -23.40 -18.94
CA TYR A 134 -6.01 -23.09 -20.33
C TYR A 134 -4.51 -23.01 -20.62
N GLU A 135 -4.12 -23.54 -21.76
CA GLU A 135 -2.88 -23.28 -22.46
C GLU A 135 -3.08 -22.17 -23.48
N VAL A 136 -2.15 -21.21 -23.53
CA VAL A 136 -2.12 -20.21 -24.60
C VAL A 136 -1.22 -20.74 -25.70
N LYS A 137 -1.78 -21.04 -26.87
CA LYS A 137 -1.05 -21.38 -28.09
C LYS A 137 -1.17 -20.25 -29.09
N PHE A 138 -0.09 -19.86 -29.73
CA PHE A 138 -0.13 -18.85 -30.78
C PHE A 138 -0.27 -19.55 -32.13
N LYS A 139 -1.28 -19.19 -32.92
CA LYS A 139 -1.48 -19.70 -34.28
C LYS A 139 -1.36 -18.56 -35.29
N GLU A 140 -0.70 -18.85 -36.39
CA GLU A 140 -0.62 -17.93 -37.52
C GLU A 140 -1.83 -18.15 -38.44
N SER A 141 -2.56 -17.08 -38.74
CA SER A 141 -3.67 -17.08 -39.68
C SER A 141 -3.65 -15.79 -40.48
N GLY A 142 -3.47 -15.88 -41.80
CA GLY A 142 -3.45 -14.72 -42.69
C GLY A 142 -2.36 -13.69 -42.39
N GLY A 143 -1.17 -14.13 -41.94
CA GLY A 143 -0.04 -13.26 -41.59
C GLY A 143 -0.19 -12.54 -40.24
N LYS A 144 -1.18 -12.90 -39.43
CA LYS A 144 -1.33 -12.44 -38.04
C LYS A 144 -1.14 -13.61 -37.07
N ILE A 145 -0.47 -13.33 -35.96
CA ILE A 145 -0.30 -14.27 -34.86
C ILE A 145 -1.37 -13.98 -33.81
N GLU A 146 -2.27 -14.94 -33.57
CA GLU A 146 -3.36 -14.80 -32.61
C GLU A 146 -3.24 -15.84 -31.47
N PRO A 147 -3.54 -15.45 -30.22
CA PRO A 147 -3.59 -16.39 -29.11
C PRO A 147 -4.87 -17.24 -29.16
N VAL A 148 -4.70 -18.55 -29.10
CA VAL A 148 -5.75 -19.56 -29.00
C VAL A 148 -5.65 -20.23 -27.63
N PHE A 149 -6.75 -20.20 -26.88
CA PHE A 149 -6.84 -20.82 -25.56
C PHE A 149 -7.34 -22.25 -25.72
N GLN A 150 -6.49 -23.22 -25.41
CA GLN A 150 -6.84 -24.64 -25.44
C GLN A 150 -6.91 -25.17 -24.00
N GLU A 151 -8.01 -25.82 -23.64
CA GLU A 151 -8.10 -26.47 -22.32
C GLU A 151 -7.11 -27.64 -22.23
N TYR A 152 -6.42 -27.71 -21.09
CA TYR A 152 -5.62 -28.86 -20.71
C TYR A 152 -6.53 -30.06 -20.40
N SER A 153 -5.96 -31.26 -20.39
CA SER A 153 -6.64 -32.42 -19.81
C SER A 153 -6.99 -32.14 -18.33
N ILE A 154 -8.01 -32.84 -17.82
CA ILE A 154 -8.47 -32.69 -16.43
C ILE A 154 -7.30 -32.90 -15.46
N GLU A 155 -6.48 -33.93 -15.69
CA GLU A 155 -5.33 -34.29 -14.86
C GLU A 155 -4.29 -33.15 -14.79
N ILE A 156 -3.91 -32.59 -15.94
CA ILE A 156 -2.94 -31.48 -16.01
C ILE A 156 -3.54 -30.22 -15.38
N SER A 157 -4.81 -29.94 -15.62
CA SER A 157 -5.54 -28.81 -15.03
C SER A 157 -5.53 -28.88 -13.50
N GLU A 158 -5.82 -30.05 -12.93
CA GLU A 158 -5.81 -30.24 -11.47
C GLU A 158 -4.40 -30.13 -10.87
N GLU A 159 -3.39 -30.69 -11.53
CA GLU A 159 -2.00 -30.57 -11.10
C GLU A 159 -1.57 -29.10 -11.05
N ARG A 160 -1.84 -28.34 -12.12
CA ARG A 160 -1.54 -26.90 -12.21
C ARG A 160 -2.30 -26.13 -11.15
N LYS A 161 -3.59 -26.40 -10.96
CA LYS A 161 -4.42 -25.79 -9.92
C LYS A 161 -3.80 -26.01 -8.53
N ASN A 162 -3.34 -27.22 -8.24
CA ASN A 162 -2.72 -27.55 -6.95
C ASN A 162 -1.35 -26.87 -6.77
N LYS A 163 -0.52 -26.80 -7.81
CA LYS A 163 0.74 -26.02 -7.79
C LYS A 163 0.46 -24.53 -7.55
N LEU A 164 -0.53 -23.98 -8.25
CA LEU A 164 -0.92 -22.58 -8.16
C LEU A 164 -1.42 -22.21 -6.76
N LYS A 165 -2.28 -23.05 -6.16
CA LYS A 165 -2.77 -22.88 -4.77
C LYS A 165 -1.65 -22.83 -3.73
N LYS A 166 -0.54 -23.55 -3.96
CA LYS A 166 0.62 -23.55 -3.04
C LYS A 166 1.44 -22.26 -3.17
N ARG A 167 1.50 -21.68 -4.37
CA ARG A 167 2.30 -20.49 -4.69
C ARG A 167 1.57 -19.19 -4.37
N ILE A 168 0.33 -19.06 -4.82
CA ILE A 168 -0.47 -17.83 -4.71
C ILE A 168 -1.09 -17.73 -3.32
N LYS A 169 -0.96 -16.57 -2.68
CA LYS A 169 -1.56 -16.27 -1.39
C LYS A 169 -2.52 -15.10 -1.51
N LEU A 170 -3.70 -15.23 -0.90
CA LEU A 170 -4.65 -14.14 -0.80
C LEU A 170 -4.12 -13.08 0.17
N PHE A 171 -4.12 -11.83 -0.28
CA PHE A 171 -3.93 -10.67 0.56
C PHE A 171 -5.07 -10.59 1.57
N ASN A 172 -4.73 -10.64 2.86
CA ASN A 172 -5.69 -10.47 3.95
C ASN A 172 -5.06 -9.60 5.04
N LEU A 173 -5.60 -8.40 5.18
CA LEU A 173 -5.27 -7.47 6.22
C LEU A 173 -6.23 -7.68 7.41
N SER A 174 -5.68 -7.84 8.60
CA SER A 174 -6.46 -8.11 9.80
C SER A 174 -5.88 -7.36 10.98
N SER A 175 -6.76 -6.78 11.80
CA SER A 175 -6.42 -6.14 13.08
C SER A 175 -5.84 -7.12 14.11
N LYS A 176 -6.05 -8.42 13.93
CA LYS A 176 -5.44 -9.48 14.74
C LYS A 176 -4.19 -10.00 14.03
N SER A 177 -3.02 -9.73 14.60
CA SER A 177 -1.72 -10.15 14.04
C SER A 177 -1.66 -11.65 13.67
N LYS A 178 -2.27 -12.52 14.50
CA LYS A 178 -2.34 -13.97 14.23
C LYS A 178 -3.14 -14.35 12.97
N SER A 179 -4.04 -13.51 12.47
CA SER A 179 -4.83 -13.76 11.24
C SER A 179 -4.42 -12.87 10.06
N ASN A 180 -3.48 -11.95 10.25
CA ASN A 180 -2.99 -11.06 9.20
C ASN A 180 -1.99 -11.82 8.30
N SER A 181 -2.45 -12.30 7.13
CA SER A 181 -1.60 -13.09 6.22
C SER A 181 -0.54 -12.21 5.56
N PHE A 182 -0.84 -10.93 5.33
CA PHE A 182 0.06 -9.95 4.74
C PHE A 182 1.28 -9.70 5.62
N HIS A 183 1.06 -9.31 6.88
CA HIS A 183 2.13 -9.07 7.86
C HIS A 183 3.01 -10.32 8.05
N LYS A 184 2.41 -11.52 8.10
CA LYS A 184 3.15 -12.78 8.17
C LYS A 184 4.01 -13.04 6.95
N LYS A 185 3.49 -12.76 5.74
CA LYS A 185 4.24 -12.94 4.49
C LYS A 185 5.42 -11.97 4.44
N MET A 186 5.19 -10.69 4.79
CA MET A 186 6.27 -9.70 4.86
C MET A 186 7.38 -10.12 5.84
N LYS A 187 7.03 -10.51 7.08
CA LYS A 187 8.01 -10.98 8.09
C LYS A 187 8.78 -12.25 7.69
N LYS A 188 8.21 -13.07 6.80
CA LYS A 188 8.89 -14.26 6.25
C LYS A 188 9.80 -13.92 5.08
N THR A 189 9.46 -12.92 4.29
CA THR A 189 10.23 -12.52 3.10
C THR A 189 11.37 -11.58 3.45
N TYR A 190 11.16 -10.65 4.38
CA TYR A 190 12.05 -9.53 4.66
C TYR A 190 12.53 -9.50 6.11
N SER A 191 13.71 -8.92 6.34
CA SER A 191 14.26 -8.65 7.67
C SER A 191 13.38 -7.68 8.44
N ASN A 192 13.53 -7.66 9.78
CA ASN A 192 12.83 -6.68 10.59
C ASN A 192 13.24 -5.25 10.19
N ASN A 193 12.28 -4.33 10.23
CA ASN A 193 12.44 -3.00 9.67
C ASN A 193 11.61 -1.98 10.45
N GLU A 194 12.27 -1.00 11.07
CA GLU A 194 11.58 -0.03 11.94
C GLU A 194 10.63 0.90 11.17
N LYS A 195 10.93 1.27 9.90
CA LYS A 195 10.05 2.13 9.11
C LYS A 195 8.72 1.45 8.79
N PHE A 196 8.76 0.22 8.29
CA PHE A 196 7.54 -0.53 8.02
C PHE A 196 6.83 -0.99 9.30
N LYS A 197 7.59 -1.30 10.36
CA LYS A 197 7.04 -1.64 11.66
C LYS A 197 6.22 -0.49 12.23
N HIS A 198 6.68 0.75 12.13
CA HIS A 198 5.92 1.92 12.55
C HIS A 198 4.58 2.04 11.81
N ILE A 199 4.54 1.81 10.49
CA ILE A 199 3.28 1.76 9.71
C ILE A 199 2.33 0.69 10.27
N PHE A 200 2.85 -0.51 10.59
CA PHE A 200 2.04 -1.55 11.22
C PHE A 200 1.60 -1.19 12.62
N ASP A 201 2.43 -0.53 13.43
CA ASP A 201 2.11 -0.13 14.79
C ASP A 201 0.96 0.90 14.77
N LEU A 202 0.99 1.85 13.83
CA LEU A 202 -0.13 2.76 13.57
C LEU A 202 -1.40 1.98 13.18
N TYR A 203 -1.30 1.00 12.30
CA TYR A 203 -2.45 0.16 11.90
C TYR A 203 -2.99 -0.71 13.05
N TYR A 204 -2.13 -1.16 13.96
CA TYR A 204 -2.52 -1.92 15.15
C TYR A 204 -2.86 -1.04 16.35
N SER A 205 -2.89 0.28 16.20
CA SER A 205 -3.38 1.18 17.25
C SER A 205 -4.86 0.91 17.56
N GLU A 206 -5.27 1.16 18.80
CA GLU A 206 -6.65 0.92 19.23
C GLU A 206 -7.70 1.68 18.41
N PRO A 207 -7.51 2.98 18.07
CA PRO A 207 -8.49 3.70 17.25
C PRO A 207 -8.76 3.04 15.89
N VAL A 208 -7.72 2.49 15.26
CA VAL A 208 -7.83 1.79 13.97
C VAL A 208 -8.52 0.44 14.14
N LYS A 209 -8.14 -0.33 15.17
CA LYS A 209 -8.77 -1.63 15.47
C LYS A 209 -10.25 -1.50 15.74
N GLU A 210 -10.65 -0.47 16.48
CA GLU A 210 -12.05 -0.18 16.76
C GLU A 210 -12.82 0.12 15.48
N PHE A 211 -12.30 0.97 14.59
CA PHE A 211 -12.95 1.29 13.31
C PHE A 211 -13.11 0.05 12.43
N ILE A 212 -12.10 -0.82 12.37
CA ILE A 212 -12.21 -2.11 11.67
C ILE A 212 -13.28 -3.00 12.30
N SER A 213 -13.38 -3.01 13.64
CA SER A 213 -14.43 -3.76 14.34
C SER A 213 -15.82 -3.22 14.03
N ILE A 214 -16.00 -1.90 14.09
CA ILE A 214 -17.25 -1.20 13.76
C ILE A 214 -17.66 -1.51 12.32
N ARG A 215 -16.73 -1.38 11.37
CA ARG A 215 -16.96 -1.73 9.96
C ARG A 215 -17.45 -3.15 9.80
N ASN A 216 -16.75 -4.12 10.39
CA ASN A 216 -17.11 -5.52 10.24
C ASN A 216 -18.51 -5.82 10.82
N GLU A 217 -18.91 -5.12 11.88
CA GLU A 217 -20.26 -5.23 12.43
C GLU A 217 -21.31 -4.69 11.46
N PHE A 218 -21.16 -3.47 10.92
CA PHE A 218 -22.22 -2.93 10.04
C PHE A 218 -22.24 -3.48 8.63
N VAL A 219 -21.10 -3.94 8.09
CA VAL A 219 -21.05 -4.57 6.76
C VAL A 219 -21.67 -5.97 6.79
N HIS A 220 -21.53 -6.71 7.88
CA HIS A 220 -21.91 -8.13 7.92
C HIS A 220 -23.11 -8.45 8.81
N ARG A 221 -23.51 -7.57 9.73
CA ARG A 221 -24.54 -7.88 10.74
C ARG A 221 -25.64 -6.84 10.83
N ARG A 222 -25.30 -5.59 11.14
CA ARG A 222 -26.30 -4.57 11.50
C ARG A 222 -25.78 -3.14 11.35
N THR A 223 -26.54 -2.28 10.70
CA THR A 223 -26.23 -0.84 10.61
C THR A 223 -26.14 -0.19 12.00
N LEU A 224 -25.33 0.85 12.18
CA LEU A 224 -25.13 1.57 13.43
C LEU A 224 -26.45 2.16 13.97
N GLY A 225 -27.36 2.55 13.07
CA GLY A 225 -28.68 3.06 13.40
C GLY A 225 -29.73 1.99 13.72
N ALA A 226 -29.37 0.71 13.65
CA ALA A 226 -30.31 -0.39 13.86
C ALA A 226 -30.74 -0.49 15.33
N LYS A 227 -32.06 -0.43 15.55
CA LYS A 227 -32.69 -0.70 16.86
C LYS A 227 -33.02 -2.18 17.07
N PHE A 228 -33.01 -2.96 16.01
CA PHE A 228 -33.19 -4.40 16.01
C PHE A 228 -32.05 -5.04 15.23
N SER A 229 -31.56 -6.18 15.70
CA SER A 229 -30.50 -6.90 15.00
C SER A 229 -30.62 -8.40 15.19
N TYR A 230 -30.24 -9.16 14.17
CA TYR A 230 -30.05 -10.59 14.31
C TYR A 230 -28.71 -10.86 15.00
N GLY A 231 -28.73 -11.60 16.10
CA GLY A 231 -27.54 -11.96 16.86
C GLY A 231 -27.72 -13.28 17.60
N PRO A 232 -26.63 -13.83 18.17
CA PRO A 232 -26.72 -15.04 19.00
C PRO A 232 -27.63 -14.77 20.20
N ILE A 233 -28.55 -15.69 20.46
CA ILE A 233 -29.40 -15.65 21.67
C ILE A 233 -28.60 -16.34 22.79
N GLY A 234 -28.65 -15.80 24.01
CA GLY A 234 -27.93 -16.38 25.16
C GLY A 234 -28.36 -17.80 25.55
N ILE A 235 -29.39 -18.35 24.89
CA ILE A 235 -29.92 -19.70 25.10
C ILE A 235 -29.77 -20.47 23.78
N GLY A 236 -28.67 -21.21 23.64
CA GLY A 236 -28.40 -22.12 22.51
C GLY A 236 -27.52 -21.55 21.38
N LEU A 237 -27.26 -22.37 20.36
CA LEU A 237 -26.50 -22.00 19.15
C LEU A 237 -27.40 -21.40 18.05
N THR A 238 -28.46 -20.68 18.43
CA THR A 238 -29.44 -20.11 17.50
C THR A 238 -29.25 -18.60 17.34
N GLN A 239 -29.81 -18.05 16.26
CA GLN A 239 -29.89 -16.61 16.03
C GLN A 239 -31.29 -16.11 16.40
N GLY A 240 -31.37 -14.92 16.98
CA GLY A 240 -32.63 -14.27 17.31
C GLY A 240 -32.56 -12.76 17.14
N ILE A 241 -33.73 -12.13 17.25
CA ILE A 241 -33.86 -10.68 17.14
C ILE A 241 -33.55 -10.07 18.50
N ASN A 242 -32.41 -9.39 18.60
CA ASN A 242 -32.08 -8.52 19.72
C ASN A 242 -32.68 -7.14 19.47
N SER A 243 -33.59 -6.71 20.34
CA SER A 243 -34.15 -5.36 20.37
C SER A 243 -33.40 -4.50 21.38
N ASN A 244 -32.81 -3.39 20.92
CA ASN A 244 -32.28 -2.35 21.79
C ASN A 244 -32.84 -0.99 21.35
N PRO A 245 -33.82 -0.43 22.08
CA PRO A 245 -34.47 0.84 21.74
C PRO A 245 -33.49 2.02 21.60
N ASN A 246 -32.37 1.95 22.34
CA ASN A 246 -31.31 2.96 22.37
C ASN A 246 -30.27 2.77 21.25
N GLY A 247 -30.41 1.73 20.43
CA GLY A 247 -29.40 1.33 19.45
C GLY A 247 -28.26 0.54 20.08
N TRP A 248 -27.52 -0.21 19.26
CA TRP A 248 -26.42 -1.04 19.75
C TRP A 248 -25.07 -0.31 19.82
N PHE A 249 -24.95 0.82 19.14
CA PHE A 249 -23.72 1.59 19.01
C PHE A 249 -23.82 2.91 19.78
N SER A 250 -22.75 3.27 20.50
CA SER A 250 -22.63 4.56 21.17
C SER A 250 -21.75 5.49 20.37
N PHE A 251 -22.27 6.69 20.06
CA PHE A 251 -21.51 7.74 19.38
C PHE A 251 -20.59 8.52 20.31
N LYS A 252 -20.59 8.23 21.62
CA LYS A 252 -19.80 8.99 22.59
C LYS A 252 -18.31 8.89 22.27
N GLY A 253 -17.67 10.05 22.06
CA GLY A 253 -16.23 10.16 21.80
C GLY A 253 -15.82 9.67 20.41
N ILE A 254 -16.76 9.56 19.47
CA ILE A 254 -16.45 9.16 18.10
C ILE A 254 -15.63 10.23 17.37
N GLU A 255 -15.77 11.50 17.74
CA GLU A 255 -15.03 12.61 17.12
C GLU A 255 -13.53 12.42 17.31
N LEU A 256 -13.11 12.17 18.55
CA LEU A 256 -11.71 11.92 18.90
C LEU A 256 -11.15 10.72 18.12
N LYS A 257 -11.94 9.64 18.01
CA LYS A 257 -11.51 8.43 17.30
C LYS A 257 -11.34 8.66 15.79
N ILE A 258 -12.19 9.50 15.18
CA ILE A 258 -12.04 9.90 13.78
C ILE A 258 -10.74 10.67 13.61
N GLU A 259 -10.50 11.66 14.47
CA GLU A 259 -9.28 12.48 14.41
C GLU A 259 -8.01 11.64 14.60
N GLU A 260 -7.99 10.74 15.58
CA GLU A 260 -6.87 9.81 15.80
C GLU A 260 -6.61 8.92 14.58
N ASN A 261 -7.66 8.42 13.92
CA ASN A 261 -7.52 7.64 12.69
C ASN A 261 -6.98 8.47 11.53
N ILE A 262 -7.44 9.72 11.37
CA ILE A 262 -6.99 10.64 10.31
C ILE A 262 -5.52 11.00 10.48
N VAL A 263 -5.08 11.23 11.72
CA VAL A 263 -3.67 11.47 12.05
C VAL A 263 -2.83 10.23 11.80
N ALA A 264 -3.28 9.05 12.23
CA ALA A 264 -2.57 7.80 11.99
C ALA A 264 -2.41 7.48 10.49
N LEU A 265 -3.47 7.70 9.70
CA LEU A 265 -3.42 7.57 8.24
C LEU A 265 -2.46 8.58 7.61
N SER A 266 -2.51 9.85 8.03
CA SER A 266 -1.60 10.88 7.53
C SER A 266 -0.13 10.48 7.73
N HIS A 267 0.22 10.07 8.95
CA HIS A 267 1.57 9.63 9.28
C HIS A 267 1.98 8.38 8.48
N ALA A 268 1.08 7.41 8.32
CA ALA A 268 1.37 6.20 7.56
C ALA A 268 1.59 6.48 6.07
N ILE A 269 0.77 7.35 5.45
CA ILE A 269 0.92 7.76 4.04
C ILE A 269 2.23 8.52 3.86
N LYS A 270 2.53 9.50 4.73
CA LYS A 270 3.78 10.26 4.68
C LYS A 270 5.00 9.34 4.80
N GLN A 271 4.99 8.42 5.76
CA GLN A 271 6.09 7.48 5.95
C GLN A 271 6.24 6.52 4.76
N LEU A 272 5.15 6.03 4.19
CA LEU A 272 5.21 5.19 2.99
C LEU A 272 5.78 5.95 1.80
N LYS A 273 5.38 7.21 1.63
CA LYS A 273 5.93 8.11 0.61
C LYS A 273 7.44 8.28 0.79
N GLU A 274 7.90 8.58 2.00
CA GLU A 274 9.33 8.68 2.30
C GLU A 274 10.09 7.38 2.03
N ILE A 275 9.50 6.22 2.34
CA ILE A 275 10.08 4.91 2.03
C ILE A 275 10.26 4.75 0.51
N ILE A 276 9.19 4.98 -0.25
CA ILE A 276 9.16 4.75 -1.70
C ILE A 276 10.15 5.68 -2.40
N TYR A 277 10.04 6.98 -2.15
CA TYR A 277 10.82 7.99 -2.87
C TYR A 277 12.30 8.01 -2.48
N ASN A 278 12.64 7.57 -1.27
CA ASN A 278 14.04 7.36 -0.88
C ASN A 278 14.53 5.94 -1.20
N GLY A 279 13.82 5.16 -2.02
CA GLY A 279 14.25 3.84 -2.47
C GLY A 279 14.42 2.81 -1.36
N TYR A 280 13.79 3.00 -0.20
CA TYR A 280 14.09 2.20 0.98
C TYR A 280 13.44 0.81 0.92
N ARG A 281 14.27 -0.24 0.86
CA ARG A 281 13.83 -1.63 0.93
C ARG A 281 14.50 -2.40 2.06
N PRO A 282 13.74 -3.20 2.84
CA PRO A 282 14.34 -4.12 3.80
C PRO A 282 15.08 -5.23 3.06
N ASN A 283 16.16 -5.72 3.67
CA ASN A 283 16.87 -6.88 3.15
C ASN A 283 15.97 -8.11 3.14
N LEU A 284 16.22 -9.06 2.23
CA LEU A 284 15.59 -10.36 2.29
C LEU A 284 15.94 -11.06 3.60
N LYS A 285 15.04 -11.91 4.08
CA LYS A 285 15.20 -12.65 5.34
C LYS A 285 16.47 -13.51 5.37
N ILE A 286 16.90 -14.02 4.21
CA ILE A 286 18.16 -14.78 4.06
C ILE A 286 19.42 -13.94 4.27
N ASN A 287 19.29 -12.61 4.19
CA ASN A 287 20.35 -11.63 4.37
C ASN A 287 20.15 -10.80 5.65
N GLU A 288 19.38 -11.31 6.61
CA GLU A 288 19.18 -10.65 7.89
C GLU A 288 20.51 -10.50 8.64
N GLY A 289 20.76 -9.29 9.16
CA GLY A 289 22.01 -8.94 9.84
C GLY A 289 23.21 -8.69 8.91
N LYS A 290 23.05 -8.87 7.60
CA LYS A 290 24.09 -8.51 6.63
C LYS A 290 23.97 -7.03 6.25
N VAL A 291 25.11 -6.39 6.12
CA VAL A 291 25.26 -5.02 5.63
C VAL A 291 25.84 -5.09 4.22
N PHE A 292 25.23 -4.38 3.28
CA PHE A 292 25.74 -4.28 1.91
C PHE A 292 26.27 -2.88 1.71
N TRP A 293 27.44 -2.77 1.07
CA TRP A 293 28.06 -1.48 0.79
C TRP A 293 28.13 -1.24 -0.70
N GLY A 294 28.02 0.03 -1.07
CA GLY A 294 28.46 0.49 -2.37
C GLY A 294 29.20 1.80 -2.27
N TYR A 295 29.93 2.08 -3.33
CA TYR A 295 30.70 3.29 -3.48
C TYR A 295 29.98 4.20 -4.47
N GLU A 296 29.70 5.42 -4.03
CA GLU A 296 29.38 6.52 -4.92
C GLU A 296 30.65 6.94 -5.65
N ILE A 297 30.55 7.03 -6.97
CA ILE A 297 31.68 7.30 -7.84
C ILE A 297 31.30 8.39 -8.82
N HIS A 298 32.10 9.44 -8.85
CA HIS A 298 31.98 10.53 -9.81
C HIS A 298 32.90 10.29 -11.01
N CYS A 299 32.36 10.46 -12.22
CA CYS A 299 33.15 10.44 -13.44
C CYS A 299 33.63 11.84 -13.82
N GLU A 300 34.94 12.08 -13.80
CA GLU A 300 35.51 13.39 -14.12
C GLU A 300 35.26 13.83 -15.56
N LYS A 301 35.02 12.88 -16.48
CA LYS A 301 34.81 13.19 -17.90
C LYS A 301 33.41 13.68 -18.22
N CYS A 302 32.39 12.96 -17.72
CA CYS A 302 30.99 13.23 -18.05
C CYS A 302 30.19 13.80 -16.88
N GLU A 303 30.86 14.04 -15.75
CA GLU A 303 30.32 14.61 -14.51
C GLU A 303 29.17 13.81 -13.89
N LYS A 304 28.93 12.58 -14.37
CA LYS A 304 27.86 11.71 -13.87
C LYS A 304 28.31 10.93 -12.64
N GLU A 305 27.39 10.79 -11.70
CA GLU A 305 27.51 9.92 -10.54
C GLU A 305 27.00 8.52 -10.88
N ILE A 306 27.71 7.50 -10.40
CA ILE A 306 27.32 6.10 -10.47
C ILE A 306 27.52 5.46 -9.09
N VAL A 307 26.82 4.36 -8.83
CA VAL A 307 27.04 3.56 -7.62
C VAL A 307 27.51 2.19 -8.03
N LEU A 308 28.66 1.77 -7.51
CA LEU A 308 29.19 0.41 -7.70
C LEU A 308 29.11 -0.37 -6.39
N ALA A 309 28.71 -1.63 -6.49
CA ALA A 309 28.81 -2.57 -5.38
C ALA A 309 30.27 -2.70 -4.93
N ASP A 310 30.51 -2.83 -3.62
CA ASP A 310 31.86 -2.97 -3.06
C ASP A 310 32.67 -4.07 -3.74
N PHE A 311 32.07 -5.23 -4.02
CA PHE A 311 32.67 -6.33 -4.75
C PHE A 311 33.25 -5.92 -6.11
N ILE A 312 32.58 -5.02 -6.85
CA ILE A 312 33.08 -4.56 -8.16
C ILE A 312 34.35 -3.73 -7.96
N VAL A 313 34.34 -2.82 -6.97
CA VAL A 313 35.48 -1.96 -6.67
C VAL A 313 36.68 -2.79 -6.18
N ASP A 314 36.43 -3.78 -5.33
CA ASP A 314 37.44 -4.71 -4.84
C ASP A 314 38.02 -5.55 -5.99
N LEU A 315 37.17 -6.07 -6.89
CA LEU A 315 37.60 -6.83 -8.07
C LEU A 315 38.55 -6.01 -8.97
N TYR A 316 38.24 -4.74 -9.24
CA TYR A 316 39.10 -3.85 -10.02
C TYR A 316 40.43 -3.57 -9.32
N SER A 317 40.39 -3.41 -7.99
CA SER A 317 41.59 -3.23 -7.18
C SER A 317 42.50 -4.47 -7.24
N ASP A 318 41.93 -5.67 -7.16
CA ASP A 318 42.66 -6.94 -7.22
C ASP A 318 43.37 -7.15 -8.55
N ILE A 319 42.77 -6.73 -9.66
CA ILE A 319 43.37 -6.81 -11.01
C ILE A 319 44.21 -5.57 -11.37
N SER A 320 44.40 -4.64 -10.44
CA SER A 320 45.12 -3.38 -10.67
C SER A 320 44.57 -2.53 -11.83
N GLU A 321 43.25 -2.55 -12.03
CA GLU A 321 42.55 -1.73 -13.01
C GLU A 321 41.58 -0.74 -12.35
N LYS A 322 41.11 0.25 -13.11
CA LYS A 322 40.04 1.15 -12.68
C LYS A 322 38.70 0.75 -13.32
N PRO A 323 37.57 0.90 -12.60
CA PRO A 323 36.26 0.70 -13.19
C PRO A 323 36.04 1.64 -14.39
N VAL A 324 35.17 1.23 -15.31
CA VAL A 324 34.85 1.96 -16.54
C VAL A 324 33.52 2.68 -16.35
N CYS A 325 33.45 3.95 -16.72
CA CYS A 325 32.20 4.69 -16.65
C CYS A 325 31.16 4.11 -17.64
N PRO A 326 29.96 3.68 -17.19
CA PRO A 326 28.93 3.16 -18.09
C PRO A 326 28.33 4.22 -19.02
N ASN A 327 28.61 5.50 -18.79
CA ASN A 327 28.05 6.61 -19.57
C ASN A 327 28.96 7.12 -20.69
N CYS A 328 30.28 7.14 -20.46
CA CYS A 328 31.25 7.71 -21.41
C CYS A 328 32.44 6.79 -21.71
N LEU A 329 32.46 5.59 -21.11
CA LEU A 329 33.48 4.56 -21.30
C LEU A 329 34.89 4.92 -20.81
N GLU A 330 35.06 6.07 -20.15
CA GLU A 330 36.34 6.48 -19.57
C GLU A 330 36.58 5.86 -18.19
N LYS A 331 37.86 5.67 -17.83
CA LYS A 331 38.29 5.11 -16.53
C LYS A 331 38.60 6.19 -15.45
N GLN A 332 38.28 7.45 -15.74
CA GLN A 332 38.50 8.59 -14.84
C GLN A 332 37.35 8.69 -13.83
N LEU A 333 37.43 7.80 -12.84
CA LEU A 333 36.43 7.62 -11.80
C LEU A 333 37.04 7.91 -10.42
N ILE A 334 36.35 8.74 -9.63
CA ILE A 334 36.73 9.10 -8.26
C ILE A 334 35.66 8.59 -7.31
N ILE A 335 36.06 7.83 -6.29
CA ILE A 335 35.18 7.44 -5.20
C ILE A 335 34.89 8.69 -4.35
N THR A 336 33.62 9.06 -4.25
CA THR A 336 33.17 10.24 -3.49
C THR A 336 32.63 9.89 -2.12
N ASP A 337 31.95 8.75 -1.99
CA ASP A 337 31.38 8.30 -0.71
C ASP A 337 31.25 6.77 -0.66
N LYS A 338 31.06 6.24 0.54
CA LYS A 338 30.69 4.84 0.80
C LYS A 338 29.36 4.80 1.53
N LEU A 339 28.34 4.23 0.89
CA LEU A 339 26.99 4.15 1.43
C LEU A 339 26.56 2.72 1.78
N GLU A 340 25.79 2.61 2.85
CA GLU A 340 25.05 1.39 3.18
C GLU A 340 23.81 1.28 2.28
N MET A 341 23.55 0.08 1.75
CA MET A 341 22.46 -0.19 0.84
C MET A 341 21.69 -1.46 1.20
N SER A 342 20.47 -1.58 0.65
CA SER A 342 19.71 -2.81 0.73
C SER A 342 20.30 -3.90 -0.16
N ASP A 343 20.02 -5.16 0.13
CA ASP A 343 20.42 -6.27 -0.74
C ASP A 343 19.81 -6.13 -2.14
N TYR A 344 18.59 -5.62 -2.25
CA TYR A 344 17.96 -5.33 -3.53
C TYR A 344 18.77 -4.32 -4.35
N ASP A 345 19.13 -3.17 -3.75
CA ASP A 345 19.87 -2.11 -4.43
C ASP A 345 21.28 -2.56 -4.78
N TYR A 346 21.93 -3.29 -3.87
CA TYR A 346 23.25 -3.89 -4.09
C TYR A 346 23.25 -4.79 -5.33
N HIS A 347 22.35 -5.77 -5.37
CA HIS A 347 22.28 -6.70 -6.50
C HIS A 347 21.80 -6.03 -7.78
N ASN A 348 20.97 -4.98 -7.70
CA ASN A 348 20.54 -4.20 -8.86
C ASN A 348 21.72 -3.42 -9.47
N ASN A 349 22.49 -2.69 -8.66
CA ASN A 349 23.68 -1.96 -9.11
C ASN A 349 24.73 -2.93 -9.66
N PHE A 350 24.97 -4.05 -8.97
CA PHE A 350 25.86 -5.12 -9.43
C PHE A 350 25.46 -5.67 -10.80
N LYS A 351 24.18 -6.05 -10.99
CA LYS A 351 23.68 -6.58 -12.26
C LYS A 351 23.72 -5.55 -13.39
N LYS A 352 23.34 -4.29 -13.12
CA LYS A 352 23.40 -3.22 -14.11
C LYS A 352 24.81 -3.03 -14.64
N TYR A 353 25.79 -3.02 -13.74
CA TYR A 353 27.18 -2.84 -14.12
C TYR A 353 27.75 -4.07 -14.85
N LEU A 354 27.41 -5.29 -14.42
CA LEU A 354 27.79 -6.50 -15.16
C LEU A 354 27.16 -6.57 -16.56
N GLY A 355 25.90 -6.17 -16.71
CA GLY A 355 25.22 -6.09 -18.01
C GLY A 355 25.94 -5.14 -18.96
N PHE A 356 26.33 -3.96 -18.45
CA PHE A 356 27.19 -3.03 -19.18
C PHE A 356 28.53 -3.67 -19.60
N LEU A 357 29.22 -4.37 -18.70
CA LEU A 357 30.48 -5.03 -19.04
C LEU A 357 30.31 -6.15 -20.07
N SER A 358 29.18 -6.86 -20.09
CA SER A 358 28.91 -7.86 -21.13
C SER A 358 28.70 -7.21 -22.49
N GLU A 359 27.98 -6.09 -22.56
CA GLU A 359 27.76 -5.35 -23.82
C GLU A 359 29.09 -4.83 -24.38
N LEU A 360 30.01 -4.38 -23.52
CA LEU A 360 31.35 -3.97 -23.94
C LEU A 360 32.21 -5.07 -24.54
N LYS A 361 31.97 -6.35 -24.23
CA LYS A 361 32.71 -7.47 -24.81
C LYS A 361 32.19 -7.87 -26.20
N GLU A 362 30.96 -7.47 -26.51
CA GLU A 362 30.31 -7.75 -27.80
C GLU A 362 30.56 -6.64 -28.83
N MET A 363 31.03 -5.47 -28.37
CA MET A 363 31.54 -4.37 -29.19
C MET A 363 33.03 -4.53 -29.47
#